data_AF-A0A1E5UI05-F1
#
_entry.id   AF-A0A1E5UI05-F1
#
_cell.length_a   1.000
_cell.length_b   1.000
_cell.length_c   1.000
_cell.angle_alpha   90.00
_cell.angle_beta   90.00
_cell.angle_gamma   90.00
#
_symmetry.space_group_name_H-M   'P 1'
#
loop_
_entity.id
_entity.type
_entity.pdbx_description
1 polymer ?
#
loop_
_entity_poly.entity_id
_entity_poly.type
_entity_poly.pdbx_seq_one_letter_code
_entity_poly.pdbx_strand_id
1 'polypeptide(L)' 'MTISAISQHLRKLKDRKLIETEREAQTIFYSLTKEYEKMLKPFFKILDENKILETL' A
#
# COMPACT_ATOMS: atom_id res chain seq x y z
N MET A 1 -7.07 -11.98 6.21
CA MET A 1 -5.60 -12.04 6.39
C MET A 1 -5.26 -11.83 7.85
N THR A 2 -4.20 -12.47 8.38
CA THR A 2 -3.74 -12.24 9.78
C THR A 2 -2.81 -11.02 9.85
N ILE A 3 -2.69 -10.40 11.03
CA ILE A 3 -1.77 -9.26 11.26
C ILE A 3 -0.33 -9.64 10.86
N SER A 4 0.12 -10.84 11.25
CA SER A 4 1.46 -11.34 10.91
C SER A 4 1.69 -11.42 9.39
N ALA A 5 0.72 -11.93 8.63
CA ALA A 5 0.83 -11.99 7.17
C ALA A 5 0.92 -10.58 6.55
N ILE A 6 0.08 -9.64 7.00
CA ILE A 6 0.11 -8.24 6.53
C ILE A 6 1.47 -7.61 6.84
N SER A 7 1.98 -7.77 8.05
CA SER A 7 3.31 -7.26 8.42
C SER A 7 4.44 -7.87 7.59
N GLN A 8 4.34 -9.15 7.23
CA GLN A 8 5.32 -9.80 6.36
C GLN A 8 5.29 -9.21 4.95
N HIS A 9 4.10 -8.96 4.39
CA HIS A 9 3.98 -8.30 3.08
C HIS A 9 4.55 -6.88 3.12
N LEU A 10 4.18 -6.07 4.11
CA LEU A 10 4.69 -4.71 4.27
C LEU A 10 6.22 -4.68 4.42
N ARG A 11 6.81 -5.62 5.17
CA ARG A 11 8.28 -5.77 5.25
C ARG A 11 8.89 -6.03 3.86
N LYS A 12 8.37 -7.00 3.10
CA LYS A 12 8.86 -7.32 1.75
C LYS A 12 8.80 -6.12 0.80
N LEU A 13 7.72 -5.33 0.86
CA LEU A 13 7.56 -4.13 0.03
C LEU A 13 8.56 -3.03 0.44
N LYS A 14 8.77 -2.84 1.75
CA LYS A 14 9.76 -1.89 2.28
C LYS A 14 11.19 -2.29 1.87
N ASP A 15 11.53 -3.58 1.98
CA ASP A 15 12.86 -4.10 1.64
C ASP A 15 13.22 -3.86 0.16
N ARG A 16 12.21 -3.72 -0.70
CA ARG A 16 12.34 -3.38 -2.13
C ARG A 16 12.16 -1.89 -2.43
N LYS A 17 12.07 -1.04 -1.40
CA LYS A 17 11.87 0.42 -1.51
C LYS A 17 10.59 0.84 -2.25
N LEU A 18 9.59 -0.04 -2.30
CA LEU A 18 8.29 0.29 -2.88
C LEU A 18 7.48 1.19 -1.95
N ILE A 19 7.62 0.94 -0.64
CA ILE A 19 6.98 1.71 0.42
C ILE A 19 8.01 2.21 1.42
N GLU A 20 7.70 3.34 2.03
CA GLU A 20 8.42 3.90 3.16
C GLU A 20 7.57 3.81 4.43
N THR A 21 8.20 4.07 5.58
CA THR A 21 7.56 3.92 6.89
C THR A 21 7.84 5.11 7.77
N GLU A 22 6.81 5.63 8.41
CA GLU A 22 6.89 6.65 9.45
C GLU A 22 6.32 6.08 10.75
N ARG A 23 7.03 6.24 11.87
CA ARG A 23 6.59 5.71 13.16
C ARG A 23 6.19 6.84 14.08
N GLU A 24 4.93 6.82 14.52
CA GLU A 24 4.39 7.73 15.52
C GLU A 24 3.95 6.91 16.74
N ALA A 25 4.76 6.96 17.81
CA ALA A 25 4.59 6.14 19.00
C ALA A 25 4.46 4.63 18.68
N GLN A 26 3.28 4.05 18.93
CA GLN A 26 3.00 2.64 18.67
C GLN A 26 2.55 2.37 17.22
N THR A 27 2.13 3.41 16.49
CA THR A 27 1.61 3.30 15.13
C THR A 27 2.73 3.41 14.11
N ILE A 28 2.67 2.56 13.08
CA ILE A 28 3.57 2.63 11.93
C ILE A 28 2.72 2.93 10.70
N PHE A 29 2.92 4.10 10.12
CA PHE A 29 2.34 4.52 8.86
C PHE A 29 3.20 4.01 7.70
N TYR A 30 2.54 3.59 6.63
CA TYR A 30 3.18 3.11 5.42
C TYR A 30 2.67 3.94 4.24
N SER A 31 3.57 4.41 3.38
CA SER A 31 3.26 5.19 2.18
C SER A 31 4.05 4.69 0.99
N LEU A 32 3.57 4.93 -0.22
CA LEU A 32 4.35 4.68 -1.43
C LEU A 32 5.55 5.62 -1.49
N THR A 33 6.68 5.11 -1.99
CA THR A 33 7.77 5.99 -2.36
C THR A 33 7.42 6.77 -3.64
N LYS A 34 7.95 8.00 -3.74
CA LYS A 34 7.68 8.91 -4.87
C LYS A 34 8.02 8.30 -6.24
N GLU A 35 9.00 7.41 -6.29
CA GLU A 35 9.45 6.73 -7.51
C GLU A 35 8.32 5.90 -8.14
N TYR A 36 7.62 5.12 -7.32
CA TYR A 36 6.60 4.17 -7.78
C TYR A 36 5.20 4.77 -7.80
N GLU A 37 5.00 5.95 -7.21
CA GLU A 37 3.71 6.64 -7.17
C GLU A 37 3.13 6.84 -8.58
N LYS A 38 3.95 7.27 -9.55
CA LYS A 38 3.49 7.48 -10.95
C LYS A 38 3.08 6.18 -11.64
N MET A 39 3.77 5.08 -11.34
CA MET A 39 3.48 3.77 -11.91
C MET A 39 2.21 3.16 -11.32
N LEU A 40 2.00 3.32 -10.01
CA LEU A 40 0.90 2.68 -9.29
C LEU A 40 -0.41 3.48 -9.30
N LYS A 41 -0.36 4.81 -9.42
CA LYS A 41 -1.54 5.68 -9.49
C LYS A 41 -2.60 5.23 -10.52
N PRO A 42 -2.24 4.84 -11.77
CA PRO A 42 -3.23 4.34 -12.73
C PRO A 42 -3.97 3.10 -12.24
N PHE A 43 -3.30 2.17 -11.54
CA PHE A 43 -3.93 0.97 -10.99
C PHE A 43 -4.93 1.32 -9.90
N PHE A 44 -4.61 2.28 -9.01
CA PHE A 44 -5.56 2.74 -7.99
C PHE A 44 -6.78 3.42 -8.59
N LYS A 45 -6.60 4.20 -9.67
CA LYS A 45 -7.73 4.79 -10.41
C LYS A 45 -8.65 3.70 -10.96
N ILE A 46 -8.09 2.67 -11.58
CA ILE A 46 -8.87 1.52 -12.08
C ILE A 46 -9.60 0.82 -10.92
N LEU A 47 -8.94 0.60 -9.79
CA LEU A 47 -9.56 -0.03 -8.62
C LEU A 47 -10.71 0.81 -8.05
N ASP A 48 -10.56 2.13 -7.97
CA ASP A 48 -11.62 3.02 -7.52
C ASP A 48 -12.80 3.08 -8.50
N GLU A 49 -12.54 3.05 -9.81
CA GLU A 49 -13.59 2.98 -10.83
C GLU A 49 -14.33 1.63 -10.80
N ASN A 50 -13.62 0.53 -10.53
CA ASN A 50 -14.22 -0.81 -10.43
C ASN A 50 -14.98 -1.04 -9.11
N LYS A 51 -14.76 -0.25 -8.05
CA LYS A 51 -15.61 -0.31 -6.85
C LYS A 51 -17.09 -0.08 -7.17
N ILE A 52 -17.41 0.61 -8.26
CA ILE A 52 -18.79 0.82 -8.72
C ILE A 52 -19.47 -0.52 -9.08
N LEU A 53 -18.72 -1.53 -9.52
CA LEU A 53 -19.25 -2.85 -9.93
C LEU A 53 -19.43 -3.83 -8.76
N GLU A 54 -18.69 -3.69 -7.66
CA GLU A 54 -18.88 -4.54 -6.46
C GLU A 54 -19.97 -4.02 -5.52
N THR A 55 -20.46 -2.78 -5.73
CA THR A 55 -21.48 -2.15 -4.86
C THR A 55 -22.91 -2.23 -5.46
N LEU A 56 -23.10 -2.95 -6.58
CA LEU A 56 -24.38 -3.28 -7.20
C LEU A 56 -24.67 -4.77 -7.08
#